data_AF-A0A2N3DXF6-F1
#
_entry.id   AF-A0A2N3DXF6-F1
#
_cell.length_a   1.000
_cell.length_b   1.000
_cell.length_c   1.000
_cell.angle_alpha   90.00
_cell.angle_beta   90.00
_cell.angle_gamma   90.00
#
_symmetry.space_group_name_H-M   'P 1'
#
loop_
_entity.id
_entity.type
_entity.pdbx_description
1 polymer ?
#
loop_
_entity_poly.entity_id
_entity_poly.type
_entity_poly.pdbx_seq_one_letter_code
_entity_poly.pdbx_strand_id
1 'polypeptide(L)'
;MMLDDQRPSYLTAGQHALLTADFEASGIDTRVFGFTDQLGFLARESTDPAYLERYAQWVLTRPRSPGYEAHVKATVPKLAHLLSTAFAAHEAHGRCHYACPMMTRMLDLLQVWSFGLFGSVVIEAPDRGIRRTIQTMAFKREPGPDIAAGHAWVCAPPFLVVDASLALQRWDAAILPFLPGVILAGSEASKVEARVEDIVDDHVRDLFADAEGWHDPYLHHRLDPSLRGFHQTFPARDVITPDLNMRFVPVLIRQPTERLAEIEMKRGGPSGQAVWNSIVAPAFGLAPLS
;
A
#
# COMPACT_ATOMS: atom_id res chain seq x y z
N MET A 1 -21.89 19.33 -26.87
CA MET A 1 -22.78 18.45 -26.10
C MET A 1 -21.89 17.70 -25.13
N MET A 2 -22.11 17.94 -23.84
CA MET A 2 -21.32 17.45 -22.71
C MET A 2 -21.25 15.92 -22.70
N LEU A 3 -20.15 15.37 -22.19
CA LEU A 3 -20.26 14.48 -21.05
C LEU A 3 -19.20 14.91 -20.03
N ASP A 4 -19.74 15.49 -18.98
CA ASP A 4 -19.09 15.85 -17.73
C ASP A 4 -18.65 14.55 -17.05
N ASP A 5 -17.37 14.18 -17.18
CA ASP A 5 -16.80 12.96 -16.57
C ASP A 5 -16.22 13.23 -15.17
N GLN A 6 -16.83 14.19 -14.47
CA GLN A 6 -16.64 14.42 -13.04
C GLN A 6 -17.62 13.53 -12.27
N ARG A 7 -17.47 12.20 -12.34
CA ARG A 7 -18.09 11.36 -11.29
C ARG A 7 -17.35 11.67 -9.99
N PRO A 8 -18.01 12.25 -8.97
CA PRO A 8 -17.37 12.49 -7.70
C PRO A 8 -16.91 11.14 -7.14
N SER A 9 -15.65 11.04 -6.74
CA SER A 9 -15.16 9.97 -5.87
C SER A 9 -16.01 10.00 -4.59
N TYR A 10 -17.04 9.14 -4.50
CA TYR A 10 -18.16 9.18 -3.54
C TYR A 10 -17.81 8.94 -2.06
N LEU A 11 -16.53 9.06 -1.69
CA LEU A 11 -16.06 8.98 -0.31
C LEU A 11 -16.51 10.23 0.47
N THR A 12 -17.71 10.18 1.04
CA THR A 12 -18.33 11.27 1.81
C THR A 12 -18.41 10.95 3.30
N ALA A 13 -18.65 11.97 4.12
CA ALA A 13 -18.96 11.78 5.54
C ALA A 13 -20.20 10.87 5.76
N GLY A 14 -21.15 10.87 4.82
CA GLY A 14 -22.30 9.96 4.84
C GLY A 14 -21.89 8.49 4.65
N GLN A 15 -20.92 8.23 3.77
CA GLN A 15 -20.36 6.87 3.61
C GLN A 15 -19.64 6.41 4.88
N HIS A 16 -18.90 7.30 5.55
CA HIS A 16 -18.25 6.96 6.81
C HIS A 16 -19.26 6.49 7.87
N ALA A 17 -20.37 7.22 8.04
CA ALA A 17 -21.41 6.87 9.00
C ALA A 17 -22.06 5.52 8.70
N LEU A 18 -22.32 5.21 7.42
CA LEU A 18 -22.86 3.92 7.00
C LEU A 18 -21.90 2.76 7.27
N LEU A 19 -20.60 2.96 7.00
CA LEU A 19 -19.56 1.97 7.30
C LEU A 19 -19.43 1.74 8.81
N THR A 20 -19.45 2.81 9.61
CA THR A 20 -19.44 2.71 11.07
C THR A 20 -20.64 1.90 11.58
N ALA A 21 -21.85 2.18 11.09
CA ALA A 21 -23.04 1.44 11.50
C ALA A 21 -22.98 -0.05 11.13
N ASP A 22 -22.44 -0.40 9.96
CA ASP A 22 -22.22 -1.79 9.55
C ASP A 22 -21.22 -2.53 10.45
N PHE A 23 -20.12 -1.85 10.83
CA PHE A 23 -19.15 -2.41 11.76
C PHE A 23 -19.74 -2.60 13.16
N GLU A 24 -20.45 -1.61 13.68
CA GLU A 24 -21.11 -1.69 14.99
C GLU A 24 -22.19 -2.79 15.03
N ALA A 25 -22.98 -2.93 13.96
CA ALA A 25 -23.96 -4.01 13.82
C ALA A 25 -23.30 -5.41 13.79
N SER A 26 -22.03 -5.48 13.38
CA SER A 26 -21.21 -6.70 13.39
C SER A 26 -20.45 -6.89 14.71
N GLY A 27 -20.71 -6.07 15.73
CA GLY A 27 -20.05 -6.15 17.03
C GLY A 27 -18.59 -5.65 17.04
N ILE A 28 -18.22 -4.80 16.08
CA ILE A 28 -16.86 -4.27 15.93
C ILE A 28 -16.77 -2.88 16.57
N ASP A 29 -15.88 -2.70 17.55
CA ASP A 29 -15.61 -1.40 18.16
C ASP A 29 -14.61 -0.60 17.31
N THR A 30 -15.13 0.35 16.53
CA THR A 30 -14.36 1.22 15.62
C THR A 30 -13.46 2.25 16.33
N ARG A 31 -13.51 2.32 17.67
CA ARG A 31 -12.65 3.22 18.46
C ARG A 31 -11.28 2.60 18.77
N VAL A 32 -11.13 1.30 18.57
CA VAL A 32 -9.92 0.54 18.89
C VAL A 32 -9.04 0.42 17.65
N PHE A 33 -7.82 0.95 17.69
CA PHE A 33 -6.84 0.77 16.61
C PHE A 33 -6.56 -0.72 16.38
N GLY A 34 -6.39 -1.12 15.12
CA GLY A 34 -6.29 -2.53 14.75
C GLY A 34 -7.60 -3.33 14.91
N PHE A 35 -8.79 -2.70 14.87
CA PHE A 35 -10.06 -3.43 15.03
C PHE A 35 -10.31 -4.51 13.97
N THR A 36 -9.52 -4.56 12.90
CA THR A 36 -9.53 -5.67 11.93
C THR A 36 -9.23 -7.03 12.58
N ASP A 37 -8.59 -7.04 13.75
CA ASP A 37 -8.33 -8.27 14.53
C ASP A 37 -9.52 -8.70 15.39
N GLN A 38 -10.58 -7.90 15.50
CA GLN A 38 -11.75 -8.26 16.30
C GLN A 38 -12.51 -9.41 15.65
N LEU A 39 -13.03 -10.33 16.46
CA LEU A 39 -13.74 -11.52 15.96
C LEU A 39 -14.90 -11.18 15.02
N GLY A 40 -15.61 -10.07 15.27
CA GLY A 40 -16.66 -9.58 14.38
C GLY A 40 -16.12 -9.24 13.00
N PHE A 41 -14.95 -8.61 12.91
CA PHE A 41 -14.33 -8.28 11.63
C PHE A 41 -13.86 -9.53 10.90
N LEU A 42 -13.12 -10.40 11.58
CA LEU A 42 -12.60 -11.66 11.03
C LEU A 42 -13.74 -12.57 10.52
N ALA A 43 -14.86 -12.63 11.24
CA ALA A 43 -16.03 -13.39 10.81
C ALA A 43 -16.60 -12.85 9.48
N ARG A 44 -16.71 -11.52 9.34
CA ARG A 44 -17.21 -10.90 8.10
C ARG A 44 -16.24 -11.08 6.94
N GLU A 45 -14.95 -10.81 7.17
CA GLU A 45 -13.89 -10.99 6.17
C GLU A 45 -13.80 -12.43 5.67
N SER A 46 -13.94 -13.43 6.55
CA SER A 46 -13.92 -14.85 6.15
C SER A 46 -15.05 -15.23 5.18
N THR A 47 -16.15 -14.47 5.19
CA THR A 47 -17.30 -14.66 4.29
C THR A 47 -17.26 -13.76 3.05
N ASP A 48 -16.54 -12.64 3.13
CA ASP A 48 -16.41 -11.64 2.08
C ASP A 48 -15.00 -11.05 2.11
N PRO A 49 -14.08 -11.54 1.25
CA PRO A 49 -12.72 -11.01 1.18
C PRO A 49 -12.65 -9.51 0.83
N ALA A 50 -13.70 -8.94 0.20
CA ALA A 50 -13.79 -7.51 -0.09
C ALA A 50 -14.13 -6.68 1.16
N TYR A 51 -14.38 -7.30 2.32
CA TYR A 51 -14.67 -6.59 3.57
C TYR A 51 -13.49 -5.71 4.02
N LEU A 52 -12.25 -6.06 3.67
CA LEU A 52 -11.08 -5.20 3.87
C LEU A 52 -11.16 -3.87 3.12
N GLU A 53 -11.78 -3.85 1.94
CA GLU A 53 -11.99 -2.61 1.18
C GLU A 53 -12.90 -1.65 1.95
N ARG A 54 -13.89 -2.18 2.68
CA ARG A 54 -14.77 -1.38 3.55
C ARG A 54 -13.98 -0.73 4.69
N TYR A 55 -13.04 -1.46 5.30
CA TYR A 55 -12.14 -0.87 6.29
C TYR A 55 -11.29 0.25 5.70
N ALA A 56 -10.67 0.03 4.54
CA ALA A 56 -9.86 1.05 3.88
C ALA A 56 -10.69 2.29 3.50
N GLN A 57 -11.92 2.11 3.00
CA GLN A 57 -12.86 3.21 2.76
C GLN A 57 -13.22 3.97 4.04
N TRP A 58 -13.43 3.24 5.14
CA TRP A 58 -13.73 3.84 6.44
C TRP A 58 -12.56 4.71 6.93
N VAL A 59 -11.32 4.22 6.81
CA VAL A 59 -10.10 4.99 7.14
C VAL A 59 -9.98 6.25 6.30
N LEU A 60 -10.21 6.17 4.99
CA LEU A 60 -10.13 7.32 4.07
C LEU A 60 -11.19 8.39 4.37
N THR A 61 -12.43 7.97 4.64
CA THR A 61 -13.60 8.84 4.85
C THR A 61 -13.71 9.39 6.27
N ARG A 62 -12.94 8.85 7.22
CA ARG A 62 -13.00 9.24 8.63
C ARG A 62 -12.77 10.74 8.81
N PRO A 63 -13.67 11.45 9.53
CA PRO A 63 -13.41 12.81 9.97
C PRO A 63 -12.17 12.88 10.86
N ARG A 64 -11.27 13.82 10.57
CA ARG A 64 -10.02 14.00 11.32
C ARG A 64 -10.05 15.36 12.03
N SER A 65 -9.78 15.35 13.33
CA SER A 65 -9.60 16.58 14.08
C SER A 65 -8.23 17.20 13.74
N PRO A 66 -8.06 18.54 13.86
CA PRO A 66 -6.76 19.17 13.63
C PRO A 66 -5.64 18.59 14.49
N GLY A 67 -5.93 18.22 15.74
CA GLY A 67 -4.97 17.58 16.64
C GLY A 67 -4.55 16.19 16.16
N TYR A 68 -5.49 15.37 15.68
CA TYR A 68 -5.16 14.08 15.08
C TYR A 68 -4.35 14.25 13.79
N GLU A 69 -4.69 15.20 12.92
CA GLU A 69 -3.91 15.44 11.71
C GLU A 69 -2.47 15.88 11.99
N ALA A 70 -2.28 16.75 12.99
CA ALA A 70 -0.95 17.15 13.44
C ALA A 70 -0.14 15.95 13.97
N HIS A 71 -0.78 15.08 14.76
CA HIS A 71 -0.19 13.82 15.24
C HIS A 71 0.26 12.92 14.08
N VAL A 72 -0.60 12.69 13.09
CA VAL A 72 -0.25 11.86 11.91
C VAL A 72 0.89 12.48 11.10
N LYS A 73 0.85 13.79 10.85
CA LYS A 73 1.90 14.51 10.11
C LYS A 73 3.26 14.47 10.80
N ALA A 74 3.31 14.39 12.12
CA ALA A 74 4.55 14.20 12.86
C ALA A 74 4.99 12.72 12.91
N THR A 75 4.04 11.80 13.07
CA THR A 75 4.30 10.39 13.35
C THR A 75 4.69 9.60 12.10
N VAL A 76 3.92 9.71 11.03
CA VAL A 76 4.08 8.87 9.83
C VAL A 76 5.44 9.09 9.15
N PRO A 77 5.89 10.32 8.86
CA PRO A 77 7.20 10.53 8.25
C PRO A 77 8.35 10.01 9.10
N LYS A 78 8.27 10.21 10.42
CA LYS A 78 9.28 9.73 11.37
C LYS A 78 9.36 8.21 11.37
N LEU A 79 8.22 7.52 11.48
CA LEU A 79 8.18 6.05 11.41
C LEU A 79 8.73 5.53 10.08
N ALA A 80 8.32 6.13 8.95
CA ALA A 80 8.79 5.71 7.63
C ALA A 80 10.32 5.78 7.51
N HIS A 81 10.95 6.86 8.00
CA HIS A 81 12.40 7.01 7.99
C HIS A 81 13.12 6.02 8.91
N LEU A 82 12.57 5.77 10.11
CA LEU A 82 13.12 4.77 11.03
C LEU A 82 13.10 3.38 10.39
N LEU A 83 11.98 3.01 9.75
CA LEU A 83 11.84 1.73 9.08
C LEU A 83 12.74 1.60 7.85
N SER A 84 12.82 2.62 7.00
CA SER A 84 13.71 2.62 5.84
C SER A 84 15.17 2.43 6.26
N THR A 85 15.61 3.14 7.30
CA THR A 85 16.95 3.00 7.87
C THR A 85 17.19 1.59 8.44
N ALA A 86 16.24 1.08 9.23
CA ALA A 86 16.34 -0.25 9.82
C ALA A 86 16.43 -1.33 8.74
N PHE A 87 15.56 -1.28 7.73
CA PHE A 87 15.55 -2.27 6.66
C PHE A 87 16.78 -2.19 5.76
N ALA A 88 17.30 -0.99 5.50
CA ALA A 88 18.55 -0.80 4.78
C ALA A 88 19.74 -1.44 5.51
N ALA A 89 19.81 -1.32 6.84
CA ALA A 89 20.89 -1.89 7.66
C ALA A 89 20.91 -3.43 7.68
N HIS A 90 19.77 -4.07 7.37
CA HIS A 90 19.64 -5.53 7.34
C HIS A 90 19.62 -6.12 5.93
N GLU A 91 20.03 -5.35 4.91
CA GLU A 91 20.01 -5.74 3.49
C GLU A 91 18.67 -6.39 3.10
N ALA A 92 17.56 -5.78 3.56
CA ALA A 92 16.21 -6.32 3.45
C ALA A 92 15.66 -6.20 2.02
N HIS A 93 16.42 -6.64 1.02
CA HIS A 93 16.06 -6.49 -0.38
C HIS A 93 14.84 -7.34 -0.76
N GLY A 94 13.87 -6.72 -1.43
CA GLY A 94 12.66 -7.43 -1.87
C GLY A 94 11.72 -7.83 -0.74
N ARG A 95 11.72 -7.09 0.38
CA ARG A 95 11.01 -7.44 1.63
C ARG A 95 9.83 -6.51 1.95
N CYS A 96 9.19 -5.96 0.93
CA CYS A 96 8.02 -5.08 1.10
C CYS A 96 6.86 -5.78 1.84
N HIS A 97 6.75 -7.10 1.70
CA HIS A 97 5.77 -7.93 2.41
C HIS A 97 6.03 -8.06 3.92
N TYR A 98 7.20 -7.68 4.43
CA TYR A 98 7.41 -7.52 5.88
C TYR A 98 7.30 -6.06 6.29
N ALA A 99 7.86 -5.15 5.49
CA ALA A 99 7.90 -3.72 5.80
C ALA A 99 6.50 -3.11 5.92
N CYS A 100 5.60 -3.39 4.98
CA CYS A 100 4.24 -2.87 5.01
C CYS A 100 3.44 -3.41 6.23
N PRO A 101 3.34 -4.73 6.47
CA PRO A 101 2.74 -5.28 7.69
C PRO A 101 3.29 -4.71 9.00
N MET A 102 4.62 -4.64 9.15
CA MET A 102 5.24 -4.08 10.35
C MET A 102 4.83 -2.62 10.54
N MET A 103 4.90 -1.83 9.46
CA MET A 103 4.52 -0.42 9.51
C MET A 103 3.06 -0.24 9.92
N THR A 104 2.14 -1.00 9.34
CA THR A 104 0.71 -0.95 9.69
C THR A 104 0.48 -1.25 11.18
N ARG A 105 1.07 -2.33 11.71
CA ARG A 105 0.94 -2.67 13.14
C ARG A 105 1.58 -1.63 14.06
N MET A 106 2.71 -1.05 13.67
CA MET A 106 3.35 0.02 14.43
C MET A 106 2.52 1.29 14.44
N LEU A 107 1.82 1.61 13.33
CA LEU A 107 0.90 2.73 13.26
C LEU A 107 -0.31 2.52 14.18
N ASP A 108 -0.83 1.31 14.32
CA ASP A 108 -1.87 1.01 15.31
C ASP A 108 -1.41 1.32 16.74
N LEU A 109 -0.20 0.87 17.11
CA LEU A 109 0.40 1.16 18.42
C LEU A 109 0.68 2.65 18.64
N LEU A 110 0.95 3.38 17.56
CA LEU A 110 1.14 4.83 17.55
C LEU A 110 -0.18 5.61 17.37
N GLN A 111 -1.33 4.93 17.44
CA GLN A 111 -2.66 5.53 17.33
C GLN A 111 -2.88 6.28 16.01
N VAL A 112 -2.44 5.68 14.90
CA VAL A 112 -2.63 6.18 13.54
C VAL A 112 -3.39 5.15 12.70
N TRP A 113 -4.58 5.53 12.24
CA TRP A 113 -5.39 4.73 11.33
C TRP A 113 -4.69 4.60 9.99
N SER A 114 -4.50 3.36 9.54
CA SER A 114 -3.81 3.07 8.29
C SER A 114 -4.29 1.76 7.68
N PHE A 115 -3.94 1.55 6.42
CA PHE A 115 -4.10 0.27 5.76
C PHE A 115 -2.99 -0.02 4.77
N GLY A 116 -2.70 -1.30 4.55
CA GLY A 116 -1.76 -1.73 3.52
C GLY A 116 -2.43 -1.78 2.14
N LEU A 117 -1.66 -1.40 1.14
CA LEU A 117 -1.97 -1.53 -0.27
C LEU A 117 -0.95 -2.47 -0.90
N PHE A 118 -1.42 -3.27 -1.85
CA PHE A 118 -0.55 -4.09 -2.70
C PHE A 118 -0.89 -3.80 -4.15
N GLY A 119 0.13 -3.71 -5.00
CA GLY A 119 -0.07 -3.27 -6.36
C GLY A 119 1.19 -3.18 -7.19
N SER A 120 1.05 -2.59 -8.37
CA SER A 120 2.16 -2.32 -9.26
C SER A 120 2.80 -0.96 -8.97
N VAL A 121 4.07 -0.82 -9.32
CA VAL A 121 4.78 0.46 -9.29
C VAL A 121 5.51 0.67 -10.60
N VAL A 122 5.33 1.84 -11.22
CA VAL A 122 6.08 2.29 -12.39
C VAL A 122 6.98 3.42 -11.97
N ILE A 123 8.25 3.36 -12.35
CA ILE A 123 9.26 4.37 -12.04
C ILE A 123 9.88 4.83 -13.35
N GLU A 124 9.77 6.12 -13.63
CA GLU A 124 10.31 6.75 -14.82
C GLU A 124 11.26 7.87 -14.42
N ALA A 125 12.44 7.90 -15.04
CA ALA A 125 13.36 9.03 -15.02
C ALA A 125 13.40 9.61 -16.45
N PRO A 126 12.46 10.53 -16.81
CA PRO A 126 12.25 10.96 -18.18
C PRO A 126 13.52 11.53 -18.84
N ASP A 127 14.26 12.37 -18.10
CA ASP A 127 15.50 13.01 -18.55
C ASP A 127 16.64 12.03 -18.83
N ARG A 128 16.49 10.77 -18.41
CA ARG A 128 17.45 9.68 -18.62
C ARG A 128 16.92 8.62 -19.59
N GLY A 129 15.66 8.69 -20.01
CA GLY A 129 15.00 7.64 -20.79
C GLY A 129 14.92 6.29 -20.06
N ILE A 130 14.87 6.30 -18.72
CA ILE A 130 14.79 5.07 -17.91
C ILE A 130 13.35 4.85 -17.47
N ARG A 131 12.84 3.64 -17.68
CA ARG A 131 11.57 3.15 -17.14
C ARG A 131 11.78 1.79 -16.49
N ARG A 132 11.27 1.61 -15.26
CA ARG A 132 11.26 0.34 -14.54
C ARG A 132 9.90 0.09 -13.93
N THR A 133 9.49 -1.17 -13.92
CA THR A 133 8.17 -1.58 -13.45
C THR A 133 8.29 -2.75 -12.48
N ILE A 134 7.42 -2.74 -11.48
CA ILE A 134 7.01 -3.92 -10.71
C ILE A 134 5.54 -4.12 -11.05
N GLN A 135 5.22 -5.21 -11.74
CA GLN A 135 3.87 -5.53 -12.21
C GLN A 135 3.29 -6.71 -11.41
N THR A 136 2.00 -6.67 -11.12
CA THR A 136 1.29 -7.71 -10.36
C THR A 136 0.87 -8.89 -11.23
N MET A 137 0.57 -8.65 -12.51
CA MET A 137 0.24 -9.69 -13.49
C MET A 137 1.46 -10.02 -14.34
N ALA A 138 2.39 -10.77 -13.76
CA ALA A 138 3.65 -11.15 -14.38
C ALA A 138 3.93 -12.65 -14.21
N PHE A 139 4.69 -13.24 -15.13
CA PHE A 139 5.27 -14.55 -14.89
C PHE A 139 6.25 -14.48 -13.74
N LYS A 140 6.20 -15.44 -12.82
CA LYS A 140 7.17 -15.55 -11.74
C LYS A 140 8.55 -15.81 -12.36
N ARG A 141 9.45 -14.84 -12.26
CA ARG A 141 10.81 -14.93 -12.82
C ARG A 141 11.67 -16.00 -12.15
N GLU A 142 11.36 -16.37 -10.91
CA GLU A 142 12.02 -17.45 -10.16
C GLU A 142 11.00 -18.31 -9.40
N PRO A 143 11.18 -19.64 -9.31
CA PRO A 143 10.37 -20.49 -8.46
C PRO A 143 10.70 -20.23 -6.98
N GLY A 144 9.73 -19.75 -6.21
CA GLY A 144 9.86 -19.57 -4.78
C GLY A 144 8.55 -19.14 -4.11
N PRO A 145 8.24 -19.64 -2.90
CA PRO A 145 7.00 -19.32 -2.19
C PRO A 145 6.94 -17.86 -1.70
N ASP A 146 8.10 -17.19 -1.57
CA ASP A 146 8.21 -15.83 -0.99
C ASP A 146 8.29 -14.71 -2.06
N ILE A 147 8.12 -15.02 -3.37
CA ILE A 147 8.17 -14.01 -4.45
C ILE A 147 6.74 -13.69 -4.89
N ALA A 148 6.16 -12.66 -4.28
CA ALA A 148 4.94 -12.04 -4.78
C ALA A 148 5.30 -11.11 -5.96
N ALA A 149 4.56 -11.22 -7.07
CA ALA A 149 4.62 -10.23 -8.14
C ALA A 149 3.85 -8.98 -7.66
N GLY A 150 4.53 -7.83 -7.56
CA GLY A 150 3.94 -6.61 -7.02
C GLY A 150 4.77 -6.00 -5.89
N HIS A 151 4.24 -4.94 -5.32
CA HIS A 151 4.87 -4.16 -4.24
C HIS A 151 3.82 -3.77 -3.20
N ALA A 152 4.25 -3.66 -1.94
CA ALA A 152 3.38 -3.30 -0.82
C ALA A 152 3.78 -1.96 -0.21
N TRP A 153 2.79 -1.11 0.07
CA TRP A 153 2.97 0.19 0.72
C TRP A 153 1.79 0.50 1.63
N VAL A 154 1.88 1.56 2.42
CA VAL A 154 0.85 1.94 3.40
C VAL A 154 0.11 3.20 2.95
N CYS A 155 -1.18 3.26 3.24
CA CYS A 155 -1.95 4.51 3.28
C CYS A 155 -2.25 4.86 4.75
N ALA A 156 -1.89 6.07 5.16
CA ALA A 156 -2.12 6.61 6.50
C ALA A 156 -2.55 8.10 6.38
N PRO A 157 -3.85 8.37 6.14
CA PRO A 157 -4.33 9.71 5.79
C PRO A 157 -3.89 10.79 6.79
N PRO A 158 -3.31 11.92 6.33
CA PRO A 158 -3.46 12.46 4.96
C PRO A 158 -2.48 11.90 3.92
N PHE A 159 -1.53 11.04 4.30
CA PHE A 159 -0.63 10.40 3.35
C PHE A 159 -1.32 9.22 2.66
N LEU A 160 -1.43 9.30 1.34
CA LEU A 160 -2.09 8.33 0.48
C LEU A 160 -1.10 7.31 -0.08
N VAL A 161 0.19 7.66 -0.13
CA VAL A 161 1.31 6.75 -0.39
C VAL A 161 2.35 6.97 0.71
N VAL A 162 2.64 5.90 1.45
CA VAL A 162 3.71 5.83 2.44
C VAL A 162 4.51 4.57 2.18
N ASP A 163 5.76 4.74 1.75
CA ASP A 163 6.62 3.63 1.39
C ASP A 163 8.01 3.81 1.97
N ALA A 164 8.46 2.83 2.75
CA ALA A 164 9.79 2.80 3.36
C ALA A 164 10.67 1.71 2.74
N SER A 165 10.23 1.05 1.67
CA SER A 165 10.85 -0.16 1.14
C SER A 165 11.00 -0.19 -0.39
N LEU A 166 10.45 0.78 -1.13
CA LEU A 166 10.57 0.81 -2.59
C LEU A 166 12.05 0.85 -3.02
N ALA A 167 12.87 1.73 -2.45
CA ALA A 167 14.30 1.80 -2.77
C ALA A 167 15.07 0.50 -2.43
N LEU A 168 14.50 -0.35 -1.57
CA LEU A 168 15.10 -1.64 -1.20
C LEU A 168 14.67 -2.78 -2.12
N GLN A 169 13.82 -2.55 -3.12
CA GLN A 169 13.55 -3.59 -4.12
C GLN A 169 14.79 -3.84 -4.98
N ARG A 170 14.79 -4.96 -5.72
CA ARG A 170 15.92 -5.38 -6.56
C ARG A 170 15.96 -4.57 -7.85
N TRP A 171 16.31 -3.30 -7.73
CA TRP A 171 16.52 -2.40 -8.85
C TRP A 171 17.91 -2.58 -9.45
N ASP A 172 18.03 -2.27 -10.74
CA ASP A 172 19.34 -2.19 -11.35
C ASP A 172 20.07 -0.89 -10.99
N ALA A 173 21.37 -0.86 -11.28
CA ALA A 173 22.23 0.28 -11.00
C ALA A 173 21.85 1.56 -11.77
N ALA A 174 21.01 1.46 -12.81
CA ALA A 174 20.61 2.62 -13.61
C ALA A 174 19.56 3.47 -12.89
N ILE A 175 18.61 2.86 -12.18
CA ILE A 175 17.56 3.60 -11.46
C ILE A 175 17.87 3.80 -9.97
N LEU A 176 18.63 2.90 -9.36
CA LEU A 176 18.87 2.86 -7.91
C LEU A 176 19.33 4.22 -7.30
N PRO A 177 20.25 4.98 -7.92
CA PRO A 177 20.73 6.25 -7.35
C PRO A 177 19.65 7.34 -7.22
N PHE A 178 18.54 7.21 -7.93
CA PHE A 178 17.46 8.21 -7.94
C PHE A 178 16.35 7.88 -6.95
N LEU A 179 16.30 6.66 -6.43
CA LEU A 179 15.20 6.21 -5.59
C LEU A 179 15.30 6.81 -4.18
N PRO A 180 14.27 7.52 -3.71
CA PRO A 180 14.27 8.03 -2.35
C PRO A 180 14.10 6.86 -1.37
N GLY A 181 14.80 6.91 -0.24
CA GLY A 181 14.68 5.88 0.81
C GLY A 181 13.27 5.81 1.41
N VAL A 182 12.53 6.91 1.36
CA VAL A 182 11.14 7.03 1.82
C VAL A 182 10.32 7.81 0.79
N ILE A 183 9.12 7.32 0.51
CA ILE A 183 8.11 8.01 -0.31
C ILE A 183 6.95 8.38 0.60
N LEU A 184 6.61 9.66 0.60
CA LEU A 184 5.48 10.22 1.33
C LEU A 184 4.73 11.12 0.36
N ALA A 185 3.48 10.79 0.08
CA ALA A 185 2.64 11.61 -0.77
C ALA A 185 1.21 11.64 -0.25
N GLY A 186 0.63 12.83 -0.16
CA GLY A 186 -0.74 13.09 0.23
C GLY A 186 -1.65 13.37 -0.96
N SER A 187 -2.53 14.36 -0.81
CA SER A 187 -3.50 14.75 -1.84
C SER A 187 -2.88 15.41 -3.07
N GLU A 188 -1.64 15.88 -2.98
CA GLU A 188 -0.85 16.42 -4.09
C GLU A 188 -0.44 15.34 -5.10
N ALA A 189 -0.43 14.06 -4.71
CA ALA A 189 -0.26 12.95 -5.64
C ALA A 189 -1.49 12.83 -6.53
N SER A 190 -1.30 13.10 -7.82
CA SER A 190 -2.39 13.19 -8.80
C SER A 190 -3.04 11.83 -8.98
N LYS A 191 -4.38 11.80 -9.01
CA LYS A 191 -5.13 10.60 -9.39
C LYS A 191 -4.96 10.38 -10.89
N VAL A 192 -4.63 9.15 -11.28
CA VAL A 192 -4.49 8.76 -12.68
C VAL A 192 -5.20 7.44 -12.93
N GLU A 193 -5.57 7.20 -14.19
CA GLU A 193 -6.10 5.92 -14.63
C GLU A 193 -4.95 4.93 -14.77
N ALA A 194 -5.14 3.72 -14.26
CA ALA A 194 -4.17 2.65 -14.43
C ALA A 194 -4.19 2.16 -15.89
N ARG A 195 -3.00 1.98 -16.48
CA ARG A 195 -2.88 1.45 -17.83
C ARG A 195 -2.55 -0.04 -17.78
N VAL A 196 -2.83 -0.76 -18.88
CA VAL A 196 -2.52 -2.19 -18.97
C VAL A 196 -1.02 -2.44 -18.77
N GLU A 197 -0.15 -1.59 -19.31
CA GLU A 197 1.31 -1.67 -19.16
C GLU A 197 1.82 -1.33 -17.76
N ASP A 198 0.96 -0.79 -16.89
CA ASP A 198 1.32 -0.54 -15.49
C ASP A 198 1.07 -1.80 -14.64
N ILE A 199 0.13 -2.66 -15.04
CA ILE A 199 -0.33 -3.82 -14.26
C ILE A 199 0.19 -5.14 -14.81
N VAL A 200 0.22 -5.29 -16.13
CA VAL A 200 0.52 -6.53 -16.84
C VAL A 200 1.90 -6.46 -17.47
N ASP A 201 2.74 -7.45 -17.17
CA ASP A 201 4.09 -7.58 -17.76
C ASP A 201 4.01 -7.74 -19.28
N ASP A 202 4.97 -7.16 -19.97
CA ASP A 202 4.99 -7.12 -21.44
C ASP A 202 4.98 -8.53 -22.05
N HIS A 203 5.65 -9.52 -21.45
CA HIS A 203 5.61 -10.90 -21.97
C HIS A 203 4.22 -11.53 -21.85
N VAL A 204 3.47 -11.18 -20.81
CA VAL A 204 2.08 -11.65 -20.66
C VAL A 204 1.21 -10.96 -21.71
N ARG A 205 1.40 -9.66 -21.94
CA ARG A 205 0.66 -8.91 -22.96
C ARG A 205 0.94 -9.44 -24.36
N ASP A 206 2.19 -9.75 -24.67
CA ASP A 206 2.62 -10.31 -25.95
C ASP A 206 2.04 -11.71 -26.16
N LEU A 207 2.04 -12.56 -25.13
CA LEU A 207 1.42 -13.90 -25.22
C LEU A 207 -0.06 -13.84 -25.60
N PHE A 208 -0.83 -12.96 -24.96
CA PHE A 208 -2.25 -12.78 -25.30
C PHE A 208 -2.41 -12.17 -26.70
N ALA A 209 -1.55 -11.22 -27.07
CA ALA A 209 -1.60 -10.59 -28.37
C ALA A 209 -1.28 -11.56 -29.52
N ASP A 210 -0.29 -12.44 -29.34
CA ASP A 210 0.07 -13.48 -30.31
C ASP A 210 -1.06 -14.50 -30.49
N ALA A 211 -1.74 -14.87 -29.39
CA ALA A 211 -2.84 -15.83 -29.42
C ALA A 211 -4.12 -15.26 -30.06
N GLU A 212 -4.38 -13.96 -29.88
CA GLU A 212 -5.64 -13.32 -30.28
C GLU A 212 -5.50 -12.46 -31.55
N GLY A 213 -4.28 -12.15 -31.97
CA GLY A 213 -3.97 -11.33 -33.14
C GLY A 213 -4.07 -9.81 -32.90
N TRP A 214 -4.14 -9.34 -31.65
CA TRP A 214 -4.23 -7.92 -31.31
C TRP A 214 -3.82 -7.62 -29.86
N HIS A 215 -3.30 -6.43 -29.57
CA HIS A 215 -2.99 -6.01 -28.20
C HIS A 215 -4.22 -5.45 -27.48
N ASP A 216 -4.66 -6.14 -26.43
CA ASP A 216 -5.80 -5.76 -25.59
C ASP A 216 -5.44 -4.62 -24.61
N PRO A 217 -5.96 -3.38 -24.81
CA PRO A 217 -5.68 -2.26 -23.91
C PRO A 217 -6.39 -2.41 -22.54
N TYR A 218 -7.30 -3.37 -22.41
CA TYR A 218 -8.06 -3.66 -21.20
C TYR A 218 -7.76 -5.04 -20.62
N LEU A 219 -6.63 -5.67 -21.02
CA LEU A 219 -6.27 -7.02 -20.59
C LEU A 219 -6.30 -7.18 -19.07
N HIS A 220 -5.82 -6.19 -18.32
CA HIS A 220 -5.83 -6.20 -16.85
C HIS A 220 -7.26 -6.34 -16.28
N HIS A 221 -8.27 -5.69 -16.87
CA HIS A 221 -9.67 -5.85 -16.47
C HIS A 221 -10.30 -7.17 -16.94
N ARG A 222 -9.78 -7.76 -18.01
CA ARG A 222 -10.22 -9.08 -18.47
C ARG A 222 -9.66 -10.20 -17.58
N LEU A 223 -8.40 -10.06 -17.16
CA LEU A 223 -7.73 -10.98 -16.24
C LEU A 223 -8.28 -10.83 -14.81
N ASP A 224 -8.56 -9.60 -14.38
CA ASP A 224 -9.21 -9.31 -13.10
C ASP A 224 -10.29 -8.23 -13.25
N PRO A 225 -11.56 -8.64 -13.44
CA PRO A 225 -12.69 -7.72 -13.56
C PRO A 225 -12.94 -6.87 -12.32
N SER A 226 -12.50 -7.30 -11.13
CA SER A 226 -12.72 -6.55 -9.88
C SER A 226 -11.99 -5.21 -9.87
N LEU A 227 -10.88 -5.12 -10.60
CA LEU A 227 -10.05 -3.90 -10.69
C LEU A 227 -10.83 -2.68 -11.15
N ARG A 228 -11.85 -2.85 -11.99
CA ARG A 228 -12.67 -1.72 -12.45
C ARG A 228 -13.41 -1.02 -11.30
N GLY A 229 -14.00 -1.79 -10.39
CA GLY A 229 -14.66 -1.25 -9.21
C GLY A 229 -13.65 -0.77 -8.16
N PHE A 230 -12.57 -1.54 -7.99
CA PHE A 230 -11.51 -1.23 -7.05
C PHE A 230 -10.84 0.12 -7.36
N HIS A 231 -10.43 0.38 -8.61
CA HIS A 231 -9.76 1.64 -9.00
C HIS A 231 -10.65 2.88 -8.94
N GLN A 232 -11.97 2.73 -8.94
CA GLN A 232 -12.88 3.86 -8.68
C GLN A 232 -12.76 4.37 -7.25
N THR A 233 -12.49 3.46 -6.31
CA THR A 233 -12.33 3.76 -4.87
C THR A 233 -10.88 4.08 -4.53
N PHE A 234 -9.96 3.25 -5.04
CA PHE A 234 -8.52 3.31 -4.80
C PHE A 234 -7.81 3.54 -6.13
N PRO A 235 -7.82 4.78 -6.68
CA PRO A 235 -7.20 5.06 -7.96
C PRO A 235 -5.68 4.95 -7.88
N ALA A 236 -5.06 4.76 -9.04
CA ALA A 236 -3.63 4.93 -9.17
C ALA A 236 -3.21 6.38 -8.88
N ARG A 237 -1.97 6.55 -8.42
CA ARG A 237 -1.43 7.86 -8.03
C ARG A 237 -0.04 8.08 -8.59
N ASP A 238 0.15 9.24 -9.21
CA ASP A 238 1.45 9.73 -9.62
C ASP A 238 2.07 10.57 -8.48
N VAL A 239 3.26 10.15 -8.05
CA VAL A 239 4.14 10.84 -7.12
C VAL A 239 5.32 11.37 -7.93
N ILE A 240 5.39 12.69 -8.05
CA ILE A 240 6.38 13.38 -8.90
C ILE A 240 7.44 14.01 -8.00
N THR A 241 8.70 13.68 -8.26
CA THR A 241 9.89 14.33 -7.68
C THR A 241 10.73 14.94 -8.80
N PRO A 242 11.74 15.78 -8.51
CA PRO A 242 12.58 16.37 -9.55
C PRO A 242 13.20 15.35 -10.53
N ASP A 243 13.61 14.19 -10.02
CA ASP A 243 14.31 13.17 -10.83
C ASP A 243 13.42 12.04 -11.34
N LEU A 244 12.22 11.87 -10.77
CA LEU A 244 11.40 10.67 -10.95
C LEU A 244 9.90 10.98 -11.05
N ASN A 245 9.24 10.25 -11.94
CA ASN A 245 7.80 10.07 -11.94
C ASN A 245 7.50 8.65 -11.47
N MET A 246 6.80 8.52 -10.35
CA MET A 246 6.46 7.22 -9.76
C MET A 246 4.95 7.04 -9.76
N ARG A 247 4.44 6.01 -10.44
CA ARG A 247 3.02 5.65 -10.42
C ARG A 247 2.80 4.46 -9.51
N PHE A 248 1.95 4.62 -8.51
CA PHE A 248 1.49 3.56 -7.62
C PHE A 248 0.10 3.10 -8.07
N VAL A 249 -0.03 1.85 -8.50
CA VAL A 249 -1.27 1.28 -9.00
C VAL A 249 -1.74 0.19 -8.04
N PRO A 250 -2.62 0.49 -7.07
CA PRO A 250 -3.09 -0.52 -6.14
C PRO A 250 -3.96 -1.56 -6.86
N VAL A 251 -3.89 -2.81 -6.46
CA VAL A 251 -4.76 -3.89 -6.98
C VAL A 251 -5.57 -4.56 -5.88
N LEU A 252 -5.14 -4.48 -4.63
CA LEU A 252 -5.89 -4.99 -3.48
C LEU A 252 -5.50 -4.26 -2.18
N ILE A 253 -6.38 -4.34 -1.19
CA ILE A 253 -6.08 -3.99 0.21
C ILE A 253 -5.43 -5.19 0.89
N ARG A 254 -4.38 -4.95 1.68
CA ARG A 254 -3.72 -5.98 2.48
C ARG A 254 -3.57 -5.53 3.92
N GLN A 255 -3.98 -6.38 4.85
CA GLN A 255 -3.73 -6.19 6.28
C GLN A 255 -2.85 -7.32 6.82
N PRO A 256 -1.97 -7.04 7.80
CA PRO A 256 -1.34 -8.09 8.59
C PRO A 256 -2.41 -8.90 9.33
N THR A 257 -2.28 -10.22 9.31
CA THR A 257 -3.08 -11.11 10.18
C THR A 257 -2.37 -11.36 11.52
N GLU A 258 -1.05 -11.24 11.50
CA GLU A 258 -0.15 -11.49 12.60
C GLU A 258 0.01 -10.23 13.47
N ARG A 259 0.25 -10.43 14.76
CA ARG A 259 0.65 -9.35 15.68
C ARG A 259 2.05 -8.88 15.33
N LEU A 260 2.40 -7.65 15.72
CA LEU A 260 3.73 -7.10 15.43
C LEU A 260 4.88 -8.02 15.88
N ALA A 261 4.73 -8.67 17.03
CA ALA A 261 5.75 -9.57 17.57
C ALA A 261 5.90 -10.89 16.79
N GLU A 262 4.86 -11.29 16.05
CA GLU A 262 4.82 -12.52 15.26
C GLU A 262 5.35 -12.31 13.84
N ILE A 263 5.54 -11.04 13.42
CA ILE A 263 6.11 -10.74 12.10
C ILE A 263 7.63 -10.97 12.17
N GLU A 264 8.07 -12.14 11.71
CA GLU A 264 9.48 -12.50 11.63
C GLU A 264 10.01 -12.36 10.20
N MET A 265 10.99 -11.48 10.03
CA MET A 265 11.65 -11.34 8.74
C MET A 265 12.62 -12.50 8.50
N LYS A 266 12.23 -13.45 7.64
CA LYS A 266 13.06 -14.60 7.28
C LYS A 266 14.45 -14.18 6.77
N ARG A 267 15.43 -15.09 6.92
CA ARG A 267 16.82 -14.94 6.47
C ARG A 267 17.57 -13.80 7.19
N GLY A 268 17.55 -13.82 8.53
CA GLY A 268 18.41 -12.99 9.39
C GLY A 268 17.94 -11.55 9.59
N GLY A 269 16.69 -11.23 9.24
CA GLY A 269 16.11 -9.91 9.51
C GLY A 269 15.59 -9.79 10.95
N PRO A 270 15.48 -8.57 11.52
CA PRO A 270 14.83 -8.37 12.80
C PRO A 270 13.34 -8.73 12.73
N SER A 271 12.79 -9.21 13.85
CA SER A 271 11.35 -9.33 14.04
C SER A 271 10.71 -7.96 14.25
N GLY A 272 9.39 -7.86 14.05
CA GLY A 272 8.65 -6.63 14.31
C GLY A 272 8.78 -6.17 15.77
N GLN A 273 8.81 -7.09 16.73
CA GLN A 273 9.10 -6.77 18.14
C GLN A 273 10.51 -6.21 18.32
N ALA A 274 11.52 -6.79 17.67
CA ALA A 274 12.89 -6.29 17.77
C ALA A 274 13.01 -4.87 17.22
N VAL A 275 12.44 -4.59 16.04
CA VAL A 275 12.41 -3.23 15.46
C VAL A 275 11.65 -2.27 16.38
N TRP A 276 10.50 -2.67 16.93
CA TRP A 276 9.75 -1.84 17.86
C TRP A 276 10.56 -1.50 19.11
N ASN A 277 11.06 -2.52 19.81
CA ASN A 277 11.71 -2.36 21.11
C ASN A 277 13.03 -1.58 21.01
N SER A 278 13.81 -1.80 19.94
CA SER A 278 15.14 -1.21 19.81
C SER A 278 15.17 0.12 19.06
N ILE A 279 14.20 0.40 18.19
CA ILE A 279 14.23 1.57 17.31
C ILE A 279 13.01 2.46 17.53
N VAL A 280 11.80 1.92 17.36
CA VAL A 280 10.58 2.75 17.30
C VAL A 280 10.17 3.24 18.68
N ALA A 281 9.97 2.35 19.66
CA ALA A 281 9.52 2.73 20.99
C ALA A 281 10.45 3.76 21.65
N PRO A 282 11.80 3.60 21.65
CA PRO A 282 12.70 4.61 22.16
C PRO A 282 12.58 5.95 21.43
N ALA A 283 12.48 5.92 20.09
CA ALA A 283 12.35 7.14 19.29
C ALA A 283 11.04 7.91 19.58
N PHE A 284 9.99 7.23 20.01
CA PHE A 284 8.69 7.82 20.38
C PHE A 284 8.49 7.98 21.89
N GLY A 285 9.47 7.61 22.73
CA GLY A 285 9.36 7.69 24.19
C GLY A 285 8.33 6.71 24.78
N LEU A 286 8.14 5.55 24.14
CA LEU A 286 7.19 4.51 24.52
C LEU A 286 7.89 3.34 25.21
N ALA A 287 7.10 2.53 25.93
CA ALA A 287 7.57 1.30 26.52
C ALA A 287 7.81 0.21 25.44
N PRO A 288 8.77 -0.70 25.65
CA PRO A 288 8.93 -1.88 24.80
C PRO A 288 7.71 -2.80 24.93
N LEU A 289 7.45 -3.57 23.87
CA LEU A 289 6.53 -4.70 23.91
C LEU A 289 7.16 -5.85 24.72
N SER A 290 6.36 -6.40 25.63
CA SER A 290 6.66 -7.63 26.39
C SER A 290 6.70 -8.85 25.49
#